data_AF-A0A0J8B3X5-F1
#
_entry.id   AF-A0A0J8B3X5-F1
#
_cell.length_a   1.000
_cell.length_b   1.000
_cell.length_c   1.000
_cell.angle_alpha   90.00
_cell.angle_beta   90.00
_cell.angle_gamma   90.00
#
_symmetry.space_group_name_H-M   'P 1'
#
loop_
_entity.id
_entity.type
_entity.pdbx_description
1 polymer ?
#
loop_
_entity_poly.entity_id
_entity_poly.type
_entity_poly.pdbx_seq_one_letter_code
_entity_poly.pdbx_strand_id
1 'polypeptide(L)'
;PALDEPGLVSDYAPIIDVALSRGEPSPPSRKADMRQLTDQCELVFERMNNATTCAKQLNNFYQKLSEIENSYSNALLKLAQSTQFSGSESLQTTLSTLLVSVEIRSSIHANFANELQQKLAKEMGDLSNQMKKERTQTRNVWVDSEKALRNQTTAVEKHFQRYLQSVRDGEKEVSMKNETSFSAVKSAAKQDKKIQEAIGRYRCRKESYGEAVATHGKIRSQYAKTCSYILAN
;
A
#
# COMPACT_ATOMS: atom_id res chain seq x y z
N PRO A 1 12.66 -30.16 -70.47
CA PRO A 1 11.66 -29.10 -70.73
C PRO A 1 10.40 -29.38 -69.92
N ALA A 2 10.37 -28.90 -68.68
CA ALA A 2 9.31 -29.14 -67.71
C ALA A 2 8.25 -28.03 -67.78
N LEU A 3 7.01 -28.44 -67.54
CA LEU A 3 5.76 -27.68 -67.66
C LEU A 3 5.61 -26.65 -66.53
N ASP A 4 5.11 -25.46 -66.89
CA ASP A 4 4.60 -24.42 -65.99
C ASP A 4 3.29 -24.87 -65.33
N GLU A 5 3.21 -24.81 -63.99
CA GLU A 5 1.96 -24.69 -63.25
C GLU A 5 1.93 -23.34 -62.50
N PRO A 6 0.86 -22.53 -62.62
CA PRO A 6 0.74 -21.27 -61.91
C PRO A 6 0.31 -21.49 -60.45
N GLY A 7 0.96 -20.74 -59.56
CA GLY A 7 0.85 -20.90 -58.12
C GLY A 7 -0.52 -20.61 -57.52
N LEU A 8 -0.91 -21.48 -56.57
CA LEU A 8 -1.85 -21.18 -55.50
C LEU A 8 -1.05 -20.73 -54.27
N VAL A 9 -0.63 -19.46 -54.29
CA VAL A 9 -0.18 -18.78 -53.08
C VAL A 9 -1.43 -18.48 -52.25
N SER A 10 -1.62 -19.24 -51.18
CA SER A 10 -2.71 -19.06 -50.22
C SER A 10 -2.48 -17.78 -49.40
N ASP A 11 -3.09 -16.68 -49.82
CA ASP A 11 -3.02 -15.35 -49.17
C ASP A 11 -3.64 -15.27 -47.75
N TYR A 12 -4.07 -16.39 -47.18
CA TYR A 12 -4.65 -16.45 -45.82
C TYR A 12 -3.71 -17.06 -44.77
N ALA A 13 -2.51 -17.50 -45.16
CA ALA A 13 -1.57 -18.15 -44.25
C ALA A 13 -0.79 -17.26 -43.24
N PRO A 14 -0.76 -15.91 -43.26
CA PRO A 14 0.10 -15.18 -42.31
C PRO A 14 -0.53 -14.86 -40.96
N ILE A 15 -1.81 -15.19 -40.71
CA ILE A 15 -2.51 -14.74 -39.49
C ILE A 15 -2.33 -15.69 -38.30
N ILE A 16 -2.01 -16.97 -38.54
CA ILE A 16 -1.99 -18.00 -37.48
C ILE A 16 -0.57 -18.27 -36.95
N ASP A 17 0.46 -18.09 -37.77
CA ASP A 17 1.84 -18.45 -37.38
C ASP A 17 2.50 -17.48 -36.38
N VAL A 18 1.95 -16.27 -36.23
CA VAL A 18 2.48 -15.28 -35.26
C VAL A 18 2.07 -15.62 -33.82
N ALA A 19 1.08 -16.51 -33.62
CA ALA A 19 0.63 -16.88 -32.28
C ALA A 19 1.48 -17.97 -31.58
N LEU A 20 2.38 -18.65 -32.30
CA LEU A 20 3.11 -19.83 -31.78
C LEU A 20 4.64 -19.78 -31.92
N SER A 21 5.21 -18.65 -32.35
CA SER A 21 6.67 -18.48 -32.38
C SER A 21 7.26 -18.42 -30.96
N ARG A 22 7.77 -19.58 -30.54
CA ARG A 22 8.69 -19.80 -29.43
C ARG A 22 9.82 -18.76 -29.46
N GLY A 23 9.99 -18.04 -28.35
CA GLY A 23 11.22 -17.28 -28.09
C GLY A 23 11.02 -15.85 -27.61
N GLU A 24 10.21 -15.62 -26.57
CA GLU A 24 10.42 -14.43 -25.74
C GLU A 24 11.10 -14.85 -24.44
N PRO A 25 12.16 -14.14 -23.99
CA PRO A 25 12.75 -14.39 -22.68
C PRO A 25 11.64 -14.16 -21.66
N SER A 26 11.39 -15.18 -20.83
CA SER A 26 10.49 -15.09 -19.69
C SER A 26 10.78 -13.76 -18.97
N PRO A 27 9.84 -12.80 -18.92
CA PRO A 27 10.10 -11.59 -18.15
C PRO A 27 10.39 -12.04 -16.72
N PRO A 28 11.40 -11.46 -16.04
CA PRO A 28 11.63 -11.74 -14.63
C PRO A 28 10.28 -11.64 -13.92
N SER A 29 9.99 -12.57 -12.99
CA SER A 29 8.68 -12.75 -12.38
C SER A 29 8.16 -11.45 -11.73
N ARG A 30 7.60 -10.56 -12.54
CA ARG A 30 7.13 -9.21 -12.21
C ARG A 30 5.96 -9.24 -11.23
N LYS A 31 5.38 -10.42 -10.99
CA LYS A 31 4.38 -10.70 -9.95
C LYS A 31 5.02 -10.85 -8.57
N ALA A 32 6.26 -11.35 -8.49
CA ALA A 32 7.01 -11.45 -7.24
C ALA A 32 7.35 -10.05 -6.69
N ASP A 33 7.84 -9.14 -7.54
CA ASP A 33 8.22 -7.77 -7.14
C ASP A 33 7.06 -6.96 -6.54
N MET A 34 5.84 -7.14 -7.06
CA MET A 34 4.66 -6.41 -6.60
C MET A 34 4.12 -6.92 -5.26
N ARG A 35 4.18 -8.24 -5.03
CA ARG A 35 3.86 -8.82 -3.73
C ARG A 35 4.87 -8.34 -2.69
N GLN A 36 6.16 -8.37 -3.04
CA GLN A 36 7.22 -7.88 -2.18
C GLN A 36 7.04 -6.40 -1.80
N LEU A 37 6.66 -5.53 -2.74
CA LEU A 37 6.34 -4.12 -2.44
C LEU A 37 5.15 -3.96 -1.48
N THR A 38 4.13 -4.80 -1.64
CA THR A 38 2.93 -4.79 -0.79
C THR A 38 3.28 -5.22 0.62
N ASP A 39 4.00 -6.33 0.77
CA ASP A 39 4.47 -6.87 2.06
C ASP A 39 5.39 -5.86 2.78
N GLN A 40 6.25 -5.17 2.03
CA GLN A 40 7.11 -4.11 2.59
C GLN A 40 6.29 -2.93 3.11
N CYS A 41 5.25 -2.49 2.39
CA CYS A 41 4.38 -1.42 2.86
C CYS A 41 3.62 -1.82 4.13
N GLU A 42 3.14 -3.06 4.21
CA GLU A 42 2.49 -3.59 5.42
C GLU A 42 3.42 -3.55 6.63
N LEU A 43 4.66 -4.00 6.46
CA LEU A 43 5.67 -3.95 7.52
C LEU A 43 5.94 -2.53 8.00
N VAL A 44 6.00 -1.55 7.08
CA VAL A 44 6.16 -0.13 7.46
C VAL A 44 4.96 0.36 8.27
N PHE A 45 3.72 0.05 7.87
CA PHE A 45 2.53 0.42 8.65
C PHE A 45 2.49 -0.23 10.03
N GLU A 46 2.95 -1.47 10.16
CA GLU A 46 3.09 -2.15 11.45
C GLU A 46 4.12 -1.42 12.33
N ARG A 47 5.28 -1.07 11.78
CA ARG A 47 6.31 -0.28 12.48
C ARG A 47 5.77 1.07 12.94
N MET A 48 5.02 1.78 12.10
CA MET A 48 4.37 3.04 12.48
C MET A 48 3.36 2.85 13.62
N ASN A 49 2.60 1.74 13.62
CA ASN A 49 1.71 1.40 14.72
C ASN A 49 2.45 1.15 16.04
N ASN A 50 3.56 0.43 15.98
CA ASN A 50 4.39 0.14 17.14
C ASN A 50 5.01 1.43 17.70
N ALA A 51 5.50 2.31 16.83
CA ALA A 51 6.01 3.63 17.24
C ALA A 51 4.92 4.52 17.86
N THR A 52 3.71 4.53 17.29
CA THR A 52 2.54 5.24 17.87
C THR A 52 2.23 4.73 19.28
N THR A 53 2.28 3.40 19.47
CA THR A 53 2.03 2.74 20.76
C THR A 53 3.13 3.08 21.76
N CYS A 54 4.39 3.08 21.34
CA CYS A 54 5.53 3.47 22.16
C CYS A 54 5.40 4.92 22.66
N ALA A 55 5.06 5.87 21.77
CA ALA A 55 4.81 7.26 22.16
C ALA A 55 3.69 7.38 23.21
N LYS A 56 2.61 6.60 23.06
CA LYS A 56 1.52 6.54 24.06
C LYS A 56 2.00 5.96 25.40
N GLN A 57 2.85 4.94 25.38
CA GLN A 57 3.43 4.37 26.60
C GLN A 57 4.35 5.37 27.30
N LEU A 58 5.16 6.12 26.56
CA LEU A 58 6.01 7.19 27.09
C LEU A 58 5.18 8.32 27.71
N ASN A 59 4.10 8.74 27.06
CA ASN A 59 3.16 9.70 27.65
C ASN A 59 2.67 9.22 29.03
N ASN A 60 2.12 8.00 29.09
CA ASN A 60 1.65 7.42 30.35
C ASN A 60 2.77 7.30 31.41
N PHE A 61 3.98 6.97 30.99
CA PHE A 61 5.14 6.88 31.87
C PHE A 61 5.45 8.26 32.50
N TYR A 62 5.55 9.32 31.69
CA TYR A 62 5.83 10.66 32.20
C TYR A 62 4.70 11.23 33.06
N GLN A 63 3.44 10.92 32.76
CA GLN A 63 2.30 11.27 33.64
C GLN A 63 2.45 10.63 35.03
N LYS A 64 2.71 9.32 35.08
CA LYS A 64 2.91 8.61 36.36
C LYS A 64 4.14 9.12 37.11
N LEU A 65 5.23 9.40 36.42
CA LEU A 65 6.42 9.95 37.05
C LEU A 65 6.15 11.34 37.64
N SER A 66 5.41 12.18 36.92
CA SER A 66 4.96 13.49 37.42
C SER A 66 4.11 13.34 38.69
N GLU A 67 3.18 12.38 38.74
CA GLU A 67 2.35 12.12 39.94
C GLU A 67 3.20 11.71 41.15
N ILE A 68 4.23 10.88 40.94
CA ILE A 68 5.17 10.46 41.99
C ILE A 68 5.95 11.68 42.51
N GLU A 69 6.51 12.49 41.60
CA GLU A 69 7.29 13.68 41.96
C GLU A 69 6.45 14.73 42.69
N ASN A 70 5.20 14.94 42.26
CA ASN A 70 4.25 15.80 42.96
C ASN A 70 3.90 15.26 44.36
N SER A 71 3.70 13.94 44.49
CA SER A 71 3.42 13.31 45.78
C SER A 71 4.60 13.46 46.74
N TYR A 72 5.83 13.29 46.24
CA TYR A 72 7.05 13.45 47.01
C TYR A 72 7.28 14.91 47.44
N SER A 73 7.09 15.86 46.52
CA SER A 73 7.12 17.29 46.83
C SER A 73 6.13 17.64 47.95
N ASN A 74 4.86 17.24 47.82
CA ASN A 74 3.84 17.51 48.84
C ASN A 74 4.19 16.90 50.21
N ALA A 75 4.83 15.73 50.22
CA ALA A 75 5.30 15.11 51.46
C ALA A 75 6.46 15.90 52.10
N LEU A 76 7.42 16.39 51.31
CA LEU A 76 8.51 17.24 51.79
C LEU A 76 8.00 18.56 52.36
N LEU A 77 7.05 19.22 51.68
CA LEU A 77 6.46 20.46 52.16
C LEU A 77 5.71 20.25 53.49
N LYS A 78 4.91 19.19 53.58
CA LYS A 78 4.21 18.83 54.83
C LYS A 78 5.20 18.53 55.96
N LEU A 79 6.29 17.83 55.67
CA LEU A 79 7.34 17.56 56.65
C LEU A 79 7.98 18.86 57.14
N ALA A 80 8.34 19.77 56.24
CA ALA A 80 8.92 21.05 56.59
C ALA A 80 7.99 21.90 57.48
N GLN A 81 6.70 21.94 57.16
CA GLN A 81 5.69 22.72 57.88
C GLN A 81 5.28 22.11 59.23
N SER A 82 5.30 20.79 59.35
CA SER A 82 4.87 20.08 60.58
C SER A 82 5.99 19.87 61.59
N THR A 83 7.26 20.02 61.18
CA THR A 83 8.40 19.83 62.07
C THR A 83 8.62 21.08 62.92
N GLN A 84 8.26 20.99 64.20
CA GLN A 84 8.56 22.00 65.20
C GLN A 84 9.41 21.39 66.32
N PHE A 85 10.40 22.14 66.79
CA PHE A 85 11.27 21.70 67.88
C PHE A 85 11.49 22.81 68.90
N SER A 86 11.17 22.53 70.15
CA SER A 86 11.51 23.36 71.30
C SER A 86 12.91 22.99 71.80
N GLY A 87 13.87 23.91 71.66
CA GLY A 87 15.28 23.70 72.01
C GLY A 87 16.04 25.01 72.24
N SER A 88 17.36 24.92 72.41
CA SER A 88 18.21 26.13 72.48
C SER A 88 18.16 26.92 71.16
N GLU A 89 18.33 28.24 71.24
CA GLU A 89 18.25 29.16 70.10
C GLU A 89 19.19 28.78 68.94
N SER A 90 20.41 28.34 69.25
CA SER A 90 21.38 27.86 68.26
C SER A 90 20.89 26.63 67.50
N LEU A 91 20.19 25.72 68.19
CA LEU A 91 19.65 24.49 67.60
C LEU A 91 18.41 24.80 66.75
N GLN A 92 17.57 25.74 67.21
CA GLN A 92 16.41 26.23 66.45
C GLN A 92 16.82 26.93 65.15
N THR A 93 17.90 27.71 65.18
CA THR A 93 18.46 28.35 63.98
C THR A 93 18.92 27.29 62.97
N THR A 94 19.68 26.29 63.42
CA THR A 94 20.17 25.19 62.56
C THR A 94 19.01 24.40 61.96
N LEU A 95 17.99 24.07 62.77
CA LEU A 95 16.79 23.39 62.29
C LEU A 95 16.05 24.23 61.25
N SER A 96 15.88 25.53 61.49
CA SER A 96 15.23 26.44 60.53
C SER A 96 15.94 26.44 59.18
N THR A 97 17.27 26.47 59.15
CA THR A 97 18.04 26.37 57.90
C THR A 97 17.82 25.04 57.18
N LEU A 98 17.73 23.93 57.92
CA LEU A 98 17.43 22.62 57.36
C LEU A 98 16.01 22.58 56.76
N LEU A 99 15.01 23.11 57.47
CA LEU A 99 13.63 23.13 56.99
C LEU A 99 13.48 23.98 55.72
N VAL A 100 14.14 25.14 55.65
CA VAL A 100 14.20 25.96 54.42
C VAL A 100 14.81 25.17 53.26
N SER A 101 15.86 24.38 53.51
CA SER A 101 16.48 23.53 52.48
C SER A 101 15.52 22.44 51.99
N VAL A 102 14.69 21.89 52.89
CA VAL A 102 13.63 20.92 52.54
C VAL A 102 12.54 21.57 51.70
N GLU A 103 12.12 22.80 52.02
CA GLU A 103 11.14 23.55 51.22
C GLU A 103 11.66 23.87 49.82
N ILE A 104 12.93 24.28 49.69
CA ILE A 104 13.55 24.51 48.39
C ILE A 104 13.55 23.21 47.57
N ARG A 105 13.93 22.08 48.18
CA ARG A 105 13.91 20.77 47.50
C ARG A 105 12.50 20.38 47.08
N SER A 106 11.51 20.60 47.94
CA SER A 106 10.09 20.41 47.60
C SER A 106 9.69 21.20 46.35
N SER A 107 10.09 22.47 46.27
CA SER A 107 9.81 23.32 45.10
C SER A 107 10.47 22.79 43.82
N ILE A 108 11.72 22.32 43.91
CA ILE A 108 12.41 21.69 42.77
C ILE A 108 11.64 20.47 42.25
N HIS A 109 11.20 19.57 43.13
CA HIS A 109 10.42 18.39 42.73
C HIS A 109 9.05 18.75 42.13
N ALA A 110 8.37 19.78 42.66
CA ALA A 110 7.12 20.27 42.08
C ALA A 110 7.32 20.83 40.67
N ASN A 111 8.39 21.61 40.45
CA ASN A 111 8.72 22.14 39.13
C ASN A 111 9.07 21.03 38.15
N PHE A 112 9.84 20.03 38.57
CA PHE A 112 10.16 18.87 37.74
C PHE A 112 8.92 18.04 37.38
N ALA A 113 8.01 17.83 38.33
CA ALA A 113 6.73 17.19 38.08
C ALA A 113 5.91 17.95 37.02
N ASN A 114 5.89 19.29 37.09
CA ASN A 114 5.23 20.12 36.10
C ASN A 114 5.88 19.99 34.71
N GLU A 115 7.21 19.97 34.61
CA GLU A 115 7.90 19.76 33.33
C GLU A 115 7.59 18.39 32.71
N LEU A 116 7.59 17.33 33.53
CA LEU A 116 7.22 15.98 33.10
C LEU A 116 5.81 15.95 32.50
N GLN A 117 4.86 16.65 33.12
CA GLN A 117 3.46 16.63 32.67
C GLN A 117 3.19 17.58 31.49
N GLN A 118 3.57 18.85 31.63
CA GLN A 118 3.20 19.91 30.68
C GLN A 118 4.03 19.87 29.41
N LYS A 119 5.27 19.37 29.49
CA LYS A 119 6.17 19.28 28.36
C LYS A 119 6.24 17.86 27.84
N LEU A 120 6.85 16.94 28.59
CA LEU A 120 7.20 15.62 28.07
C LEU A 120 5.97 14.74 27.80
N ALA A 121 5.05 14.60 28.76
CA ALA A 121 3.84 13.80 28.57
C ALA A 121 2.95 14.38 27.47
N LYS A 122 2.79 15.71 27.43
CA LYS A 122 2.01 16.40 26.41
C LYS A 122 2.62 16.21 25.01
N GLU A 123 3.92 16.47 24.84
CA GLU A 123 4.63 16.28 23.56
C GLU A 123 4.52 14.84 23.05
N MET A 124 4.64 13.84 23.95
CA MET A 124 4.46 12.43 23.58
C MET A 124 3.02 12.08 23.21
N GLY A 125 2.04 12.70 23.87
CA GLY A 125 0.63 12.59 23.52
C GLY A 125 0.32 13.19 22.14
N ASP A 126 0.82 14.39 21.88
CA ASP A 126 0.66 15.08 20.60
C ASP A 126 1.34 14.31 19.46
N LEU A 127 2.57 13.82 19.69
CA LEU A 127 3.28 12.96 18.74
C LEU A 127 2.49 11.68 18.42
N SER A 128 1.97 10.97 19.43
CA SER A 128 1.16 9.77 19.22
C SER A 128 -0.09 10.06 18.37
N ASN A 129 -0.77 11.18 18.64
CA ASN A 129 -1.94 11.60 17.87
C ASN A 129 -1.58 11.97 16.43
N GLN A 130 -0.49 12.69 16.22
CA GLN A 130 0.01 13.05 14.89
C GLN A 130 0.38 11.80 14.08
N MET A 131 1.18 10.91 14.64
CA MET A 131 1.57 9.66 13.98
C MET A 131 0.35 8.80 13.61
N LYS A 132 -0.65 8.72 14.49
CA LYS A 132 -1.90 7.99 14.21
C LYS A 132 -2.64 8.59 13.01
N LYS A 133 -2.72 9.93 12.94
CA LYS A 133 -3.38 10.65 11.84
C LYS A 133 -2.65 10.43 10.52
N GLU A 134 -1.34 10.67 10.48
CA GLU A 134 -0.50 10.51 9.29
C GLU A 134 -0.52 9.07 8.79
N ARG A 135 -0.35 8.09 9.68
CA ARG A 135 -0.45 6.66 9.33
C ARG A 135 -1.79 6.32 8.69
N THR A 136 -2.90 6.83 9.23
CA THR A 136 -4.24 6.56 8.69
C THR A 136 -4.41 7.17 7.32
N GLN A 137 -3.96 8.42 7.13
CA GLN A 137 -3.98 9.10 5.84
C GLN A 137 -3.16 8.34 4.79
N THR A 138 -1.91 7.99 5.11
CA THR A 138 -1.03 7.24 4.21
C THR A 138 -1.58 5.85 3.88
N ARG A 139 -2.18 5.16 4.87
CA ARG A 139 -2.81 3.85 4.65
C ARG A 139 -4.01 3.94 3.71
N ASN A 140 -4.84 4.98 3.83
CA ASN A 140 -5.98 5.16 2.93
C ASN A 140 -5.51 5.38 1.48
N VAL A 141 -4.49 6.22 1.26
CA VAL A 141 -3.92 6.46 -0.07
C VAL A 141 -3.38 5.16 -0.68
N TRP A 142 -2.70 4.34 0.12
CA TRP A 142 -2.18 3.05 -0.33
C TRP A 142 -3.30 2.07 -0.70
N VAL A 143 -4.32 1.92 0.17
CA VAL A 143 -5.46 1.03 -0.07
C VAL A 143 -6.24 1.44 -1.32
N ASP A 144 -6.44 2.72 -1.57
CA ASP A 144 -7.11 3.22 -2.77
C ASP A 144 -6.31 2.89 -4.04
N SER A 145 -4.98 3.04 -3.98
CA SER A 145 -4.07 2.68 -5.07
C SER A 145 -4.06 1.17 -5.35
N GLU A 146 -4.04 0.35 -4.29
CA GLU A 146 -4.12 -1.11 -4.38
C GLU A 146 -5.45 -1.56 -5.00
N LYS A 147 -6.55 -0.96 -4.55
CA LYS A 147 -7.90 -1.23 -5.07
C LYS A 147 -8.00 -0.87 -6.55
N ALA A 148 -7.45 0.28 -6.97
CA ALA A 148 -7.42 0.67 -8.38
C ALA A 148 -6.65 -0.36 -9.23
N LEU A 149 -5.49 -0.81 -8.77
CA LEU A 149 -4.70 -1.83 -9.46
C LEU A 149 -5.43 -3.18 -9.54
N ARG A 150 -6.08 -3.62 -8.46
CA ARG A 150 -6.83 -4.88 -8.42
C ARG A 150 -8.03 -4.85 -9.37
N ASN A 151 -8.76 -3.74 -9.39
CA ASN A 151 -9.88 -3.53 -10.30
C ASN A 151 -9.41 -3.58 -11.76
N GLN A 152 -8.32 -2.88 -12.09
CA GLN A 152 -7.79 -2.88 -13.45
C GLN A 152 -7.22 -4.25 -13.85
N THR A 153 -6.61 -4.99 -12.93
CA THR A 153 -6.13 -6.36 -13.18
C THR A 153 -7.29 -7.28 -13.57
N THR A 154 -8.41 -7.16 -12.85
CA THR A 154 -9.64 -7.91 -13.15
C THR A 154 -10.23 -7.50 -14.50
N ALA A 155 -10.18 -6.20 -14.84
CA ALA A 155 -10.62 -5.70 -16.13
C ALA A 155 -9.79 -6.29 -17.28
N VAL A 156 -8.45 -6.25 -17.19
CA VAL A 156 -7.55 -6.85 -18.20
C VAL A 156 -7.88 -8.32 -18.43
N GLU A 157 -8.07 -9.10 -17.37
CA GLU A 157 -8.44 -10.51 -17.47
C GLU A 157 -9.76 -10.68 -18.23
N LYS A 158 -10.78 -9.87 -17.92
CA LYS A 158 -12.07 -9.91 -18.64
C LYS A 158 -11.93 -9.58 -20.12
N HIS A 159 -11.12 -8.59 -20.49
CA HIS A 159 -10.85 -8.25 -21.88
C HIS A 159 -10.05 -9.35 -22.60
N PHE A 160 -9.08 -9.95 -21.91
CA PHE A 160 -8.29 -11.09 -22.40
C PHE A 160 -9.18 -12.30 -22.72
N GLN A 161 -10.08 -12.68 -21.80
CA GLN A 161 -11.00 -13.80 -22.02
C GLN A 161 -11.94 -13.57 -23.22
N ARG A 162 -12.42 -12.33 -23.40
CA ARG A 162 -13.24 -11.95 -24.57
C ARG A 162 -12.43 -12.04 -25.87
N TYR A 163 -11.19 -11.56 -25.84
CA TYR A 163 -10.25 -11.64 -26.97
C TYR A 163 -9.99 -13.10 -27.37
N LEU A 164 -9.64 -13.96 -26.40
CA LEU A 164 -9.46 -15.39 -26.65
C LEU A 164 -10.70 -16.05 -27.23
N GLN A 165 -11.88 -15.69 -26.72
CA GLN A 165 -13.13 -16.21 -27.27
C GLN A 165 -13.32 -15.82 -28.74
N SER A 166 -13.00 -14.57 -29.13
CA SER A 166 -13.10 -14.18 -30.54
C SER A 166 -12.09 -14.88 -31.45
N VAL A 167 -10.92 -15.24 -30.93
CA VAL A 167 -9.94 -16.06 -31.68
C VAL A 167 -10.54 -17.43 -31.96
N ARG A 168 -11.03 -18.12 -30.90
CA ARG A 168 -11.67 -19.44 -31.05
C ARG A 168 -12.90 -19.42 -31.97
N ASP A 169 -13.72 -18.38 -31.87
CA ASP A 169 -14.90 -18.23 -32.74
C ASP A 169 -14.47 -18.02 -34.20
N GLY A 170 -13.42 -17.24 -34.44
CA GLY A 170 -12.84 -17.04 -35.77
C GLY A 170 -12.26 -18.33 -36.37
N GLU A 171 -11.49 -19.09 -35.57
CA GLU A 171 -10.94 -20.38 -35.97
C GLU A 171 -12.04 -21.36 -36.38
N LYS A 172 -13.12 -21.46 -35.60
CA LYS A 172 -14.28 -22.31 -35.92
C LYS A 172 -14.92 -21.94 -37.25
N GLU A 173 -15.14 -20.64 -37.51
CA GLU A 173 -15.77 -20.20 -38.76
C GLU A 173 -14.86 -20.46 -39.99
N VAL A 174 -13.54 -20.35 -39.83
CA VAL A 174 -12.55 -20.70 -40.86
C VAL A 174 -12.54 -22.22 -41.10
N SER A 175 -12.53 -23.04 -40.05
CA SER A 175 -12.63 -24.51 -40.18
C SER A 175 -13.91 -24.93 -40.87
N MET A 176 -15.07 -24.36 -40.48
CA MET A 176 -16.34 -24.64 -41.15
C MET A 176 -16.32 -24.22 -42.63
N LYS A 177 -15.67 -23.12 -43.00
CA LYS A 177 -15.49 -22.77 -44.42
C LYS A 177 -14.71 -23.85 -45.17
N ASN A 178 -13.60 -24.31 -44.62
CA ASN A 178 -12.77 -25.35 -45.24
C ASN A 178 -13.54 -26.67 -45.43
N GLU A 179 -14.42 -27.03 -44.49
CA GLU A 179 -15.29 -28.21 -44.60
C GLU A 179 -16.45 -28.02 -45.59
N THR A 180 -17.05 -26.82 -45.65
CA THR A 180 -18.21 -26.54 -46.52
C THR A 180 -17.82 -26.25 -47.98
N SER A 181 -16.57 -25.85 -48.23
CA SER A 181 -16.00 -25.66 -49.58
C SER A 181 -16.10 -26.90 -50.48
N PHE A 182 -16.36 -28.08 -49.90
CA PHE A 182 -16.55 -29.33 -50.63
C PHE A 182 -17.99 -29.63 -51.08
N SER A 183 -19.04 -28.90 -50.64
CA SER A 183 -20.44 -29.36 -50.87
C SER A 183 -21.50 -28.39 -51.42
N ALA A 184 -21.37 -27.05 -51.39
CA ALA A 184 -22.37 -26.17 -52.03
C ALA A 184 -21.97 -24.70 -52.22
N VAL A 185 -21.98 -24.20 -53.46
CA VAL A 185 -21.60 -22.83 -53.87
C VAL A 185 -22.47 -21.72 -53.22
N LYS A 186 -23.76 -21.95 -52.96
CA LYS A 186 -24.64 -20.96 -52.27
C LYS A 186 -24.37 -20.85 -50.76
N SER A 187 -23.69 -21.82 -50.15
CA SER A 187 -23.33 -21.78 -48.72
C SER A 187 -22.06 -20.95 -48.45
N ALA A 188 -21.18 -20.82 -49.45
CA ALA A 188 -19.89 -20.15 -49.34
C ALA A 188 -20.01 -18.65 -49.05
N ALA A 189 -20.89 -17.92 -49.75
CA ALA A 189 -21.08 -16.49 -49.54
C ALA A 189 -21.62 -16.14 -48.13
N LYS A 190 -22.48 -17.00 -47.56
CA LYS A 190 -22.98 -16.85 -46.19
C LYS A 190 -21.89 -17.12 -45.17
N GLN A 191 -21.02 -18.09 -45.44
CA GLN A 191 -19.89 -18.42 -44.58
C GLN A 191 -18.79 -17.35 -44.62
N ASP A 192 -18.53 -16.75 -45.79
CA ASP A 192 -17.63 -15.60 -45.93
C ASP A 192 -18.09 -14.38 -45.14
N LYS A 193 -19.40 -14.09 -45.15
CA LYS A 193 -19.95 -13.02 -44.32
C LYS A 193 -19.70 -13.27 -42.82
N LYS A 194 -19.91 -14.50 -42.35
CA LYS A 194 -19.65 -14.87 -40.95
C LYS A 194 -18.18 -14.75 -40.56
N ILE A 195 -17.27 -15.12 -41.47
CA ILE A 195 -15.82 -14.95 -41.27
C ILE A 195 -15.47 -13.47 -41.18
N GLN A 196 -15.99 -12.62 -42.07
CA GLN A 196 -15.76 -11.17 -42.01
C GLN A 196 -16.28 -10.56 -40.70
N GLU A 197 -17.47 -10.98 -40.24
CA GLU A 197 -17.99 -10.56 -38.94
C GLU A 197 -17.11 -11.05 -37.78
N ALA A 198 -16.58 -12.27 -37.85
CA ALA A 198 -15.66 -12.81 -36.85
C ALA A 198 -14.33 -12.05 -36.81
N ILE A 199 -13.76 -11.71 -37.96
CA ILE A 199 -12.56 -10.87 -38.09
C ILE A 199 -12.82 -9.47 -37.52
N GLY A 200 -13.98 -8.87 -37.81
CA GLY A 200 -14.37 -7.58 -37.25
C GLY A 200 -14.45 -7.61 -35.72
N ARG A 201 -15.10 -8.64 -35.15
CA ARG A 201 -15.17 -8.85 -33.68
C ARG A 201 -13.79 -9.06 -33.07
N TYR A 202 -12.93 -9.84 -33.73
CA TYR A 202 -11.54 -10.06 -33.30
C TYR A 202 -10.76 -8.74 -33.22
N ARG A 203 -10.80 -7.92 -34.28
CA ARG A 203 -10.09 -6.63 -34.33
C ARG A 203 -10.53 -5.70 -33.20
N CYS A 204 -11.84 -5.52 -33.02
CA CYS A 204 -12.40 -4.70 -31.95
C CYS A 204 -11.99 -5.20 -30.55
N ARG A 205 -12.03 -6.52 -30.31
CA ARG A 205 -11.63 -7.08 -29.00
C ARG A 205 -10.12 -7.03 -28.75
N LYS A 206 -9.31 -7.17 -29.80
CA LYS A 206 -7.85 -7.00 -29.73
C LYS A 206 -7.47 -5.57 -29.32
N GLU A 207 -8.09 -4.58 -29.94
CA GLU A 207 -7.90 -3.17 -29.61
C GLU A 207 -8.31 -2.88 -28.16
N SER A 208 -9.52 -3.30 -27.77
CA SER A 208 -10.03 -3.12 -26.40
C SER A 208 -9.15 -3.83 -25.34
N TYR A 209 -8.60 -5.00 -25.64
CA TYR A 209 -7.62 -5.65 -24.77
C TYR A 209 -6.31 -4.85 -24.69
N GLY A 210 -5.81 -4.35 -25.82
CA GLY A 210 -4.63 -3.48 -25.85
C GLY A 210 -4.78 -2.21 -25.01
N GLU A 211 -5.92 -1.53 -25.09
CA GLU A 211 -6.25 -0.37 -24.26
C GLU A 211 -6.29 -0.70 -22.77
N ALA A 212 -6.91 -1.84 -22.41
CA ALA A 212 -6.97 -2.31 -21.03
C ALA A 212 -5.57 -2.59 -20.45
N VAL A 213 -4.69 -3.22 -21.24
CA VAL A 213 -3.28 -3.49 -20.88
C VAL A 213 -2.50 -2.19 -20.72
N ALA A 214 -2.66 -1.24 -21.64
CA ALA A 214 -1.99 0.06 -21.55
C ALA A 214 -2.40 0.82 -20.27
N THR A 215 -3.69 0.80 -19.94
CA THR A 215 -4.23 1.42 -18.72
C THR A 215 -3.72 0.72 -17.46
N HIS A 216 -3.64 -0.62 -17.48
CA HIS A 216 -3.02 -1.39 -16.39
C HIS A 216 -1.56 -1.01 -16.16
N GLY A 217 -0.78 -0.85 -17.23
CA GLY A 217 0.60 -0.36 -17.15
C GLY A 217 0.71 0.99 -16.44
N LYS A 218 -0.18 1.94 -16.76
CA LYS A 218 -0.21 3.27 -16.11
C LYS A 218 -0.55 3.16 -14.62
N ILE A 219 -1.62 2.45 -14.27
CA ILE A 219 -2.06 2.28 -12.87
C ILE A 219 -1.00 1.53 -12.07
N ARG A 220 -0.37 0.52 -12.65
CA ARG A 220 0.74 -0.22 -12.01
C ARG A 220 1.94 0.70 -11.73
N SER A 221 2.32 1.55 -12.69
CA SER A 221 3.40 2.52 -12.47
C SER A 221 3.05 3.50 -11.34
N GLN A 222 1.80 3.97 -11.28
CA GLN A 222 1.33 4.83 -10.20
C GLN A 222 1.36 4.12 -8.85
N TYR A 223 0.88 2.87 -8.76
CA TYR A 223 0.95 2.06 -7.54
C TYR A 223 2.38 1.89 -7.05
N ALA A 224 3.31 1.57 -7.96
CA ALA A 224 4.72 1.44 -7.61
C ALA A 224 5.29 2.76 -7.05
N LYS A 225 4.96 3.90 -7.68
CA LYS A 225 5.35 5.23 -7.16
C LYS A 225 4.77 5.51 -5.78
N THR A 226 3.50 5.17 -5.54
CA THR A 226 2.87 5.29 -4.22
C THR A 226 3.61 4.45 -3.18
N CYS A 227 3.90 3.18 -3.48
CA CYS A 227 4.65 2.31 -2.58
C CYS A 227 6.05 2.84 -2.32
N SER A 228 6.80 3.23 -3.36
CA SER A 228 8.14 3.80 -3.19
C SER A 228 8.14 5.08 -2.36
N TYR A 229 7.12 5.94 -2.51
CA TYR A 229 6.98 7.13 -1.69
C TYR A 229 6.77 6.78 -0.21
N ILE A 230 5.92 5.80 0.09
CA ILE A 230 5.66 5.31 1.45
C ILE A 230 6.88 4.63 2.06
N LEU A 231 7.68 3.93 1.26
CA LEU A 231 8.88 3.25 1.76
C LEU A 231 10.05 4.22 1.99
N ALA A 232 10.04 5.38 1.33
CA ALA A 232 11.11 6.37 1.43
C ALA A 232 10.84 7.47 2.48
N ASN A 233 9.59 7.65 2.91
CA ASN A 233 9.17 8.70 3.85
C ASN A 233 8.40 8.08 5.03
#